data_AF-A0A1I7GS40-F1
#
_entry.id   AF-A0A1I7GS40-F1
#
_cell.length_a   1.000
_cell.length_b   1.000
_cell.length_c   1.000
_cell.angle_alpha   90.00
_cell.angle_beta   90.00
_cell.angle_gamma   90.00
#
_symmetry.space_group_name_H-M   'P 1'
#
loop_
_entity.id
_entity.type
_entity.pdbx_description
1 polymer ?
#
loop_
_entity_poly.entity_id
_entity_poly.type
_entity_poly.pdbx_seq_one_letter_code
_entity_poly.pdbx_strand_id
1 'polypeptide(L)'
;MPTASPSTRSPVSATQPSGCVLILDTDASRVLQTSANLPEILGVPVDAALAEGPGHVLGHDLAGHAVCNSMPGAAASGYWSRSSR
;
A
#
# COMPACT_ATOMS: atom_id res chain seq x y z
N MET A 1 7.76 40.92 23.25
CA MET A 1 7.04 40.00 22.34
C MET A 1 8.07 39.07 21.71
N PRO A 2 8.16 37.77 22.06
CA PRO A 2 9.05 36.85 21.35
C PRO A 2 8.39 36.45 20.02
N THR A 3 9.10 36.66 18.93
CA THR A 3 8.76 36.21 17.58
C THR A 3 9.06 34.71 17.49
N ALA A 4 8.03 33.89 17.24
CA ALA A 4 8.19 32.45 17.06
C ALA A 4 8.87 32.19 15.70
N SER A 5 10.08 31.64 15.73
CA SER A 5 10.77 31.20 14.51
C SER A 5 9.96 30.13 13.78
N PRO A 6 9.77 30.22 12.45
CA PRO A 6 9.09 29.16 11.71
C PRO A 6 9.95 27.90 11.76
N SER A 7 9.47 26.84 12.42
CA SER A 7 10.08 25.53 12.33
C SER A 7 9.94 25.04 10.89
N THR A 8 10.99 25.18 10.09
CA THR A 8 11.08 24.64 8.72
C THR A 8 10.88 23.14 8.79
N ARG A 9 9.67 22.67 8.48
CA ARG A 9 9.32 21.26 8.47
C ARG A 9 10.03 20.61 7.29
N SER A 10 11.18 19.98 7.55
CA SER A 10 11.88 19.18 6.55
C SER A 10 10.96 18.08 6.03
N PRO A 11 10.98 17.74 4.72
CA PRO A 11 10.18 16.64 4.20
C PRO A 11 10.57 15.34 4.91
N VAL A 12 9.62 14.75 5.63
CA VAL A 12 9.79 13.49 6.35
C VAL A 12 9.54 12.32 5.39
N SER A 13 10.53 11.98 4.57
CA SER A 13 10.44 10.86 3.62
C SER A 13 10.86 9.51 4.21
N ALA A 14 11.01 9.40 5.53
CA ALA A 14 11.45 8.17 6.19
C ALA A 14 10.25 7.42 6.81
N THR A 15 10.17 6.11 6.55
CA THR A 15 9.21 5.22 7.19
C THR A 15 9.78 4.68 8.50
N GLN A 16 8.90 4.29 9.44
CA GLN A 16 9.33 3.58 10.64
C GLN A 16 9.93 2.22 10.28
N PRO A 17 10.95 1.72 11.00
CA PRO A 17 11.69 0.52 10.60
C PRO A 17 10.92 -0.79 10.84
N SER A 18 9.90 -0.79 11.70
CA SER A 18 9.14 -1.99 12.09
C SER A 18 8.11 -2.44 11.05
N GLY A 19 7.92 -1.68 9.96
CA GLY A 19 7.00 -2.01 8.88
C GLY A 19 7.58 -1.62 7.53
N CYS A 20 7.00 -2.16 6.46
CA CYS A 20 7.32 -1.79 5.08
C CYS A 20 6.13 -1.08 4.43
N VAL A 21 6.41 -0.28 3.41
CA VAL A 21 5.39 0.42 2.62
C VAL A 21 5.51 0.02 1.17
N LEU A 22 4.36 -0.28 0.56
CA LEU A 22 4.21 -0.52 -0.87
C LEU A 22 3.28 0.55 -1.44
N ILE A 23 3.71 1.20 -2.50
CA ILE A 23 2.88 2.10 -3.29
C ILE A 23 2.52 1.36 -4.57
N LEU A 24 1.23 1.17 -4.80
CA LEU A 24 0.70 0.49 -5.97
C LEU A 24 0.09 1.51 -6.94
N ASP A 25 -0.08 1.10 -8.20
CA ASP A 25 -0.92 1.83 -9.15
C ASP A 25 -2.41 1.74 -8.75
N THR A 26 -3.25 2.49 -9.46
CA THR A 26 -4.70 2.58 -9.19
C THR A 26 -5.41 1.23 -9.25
N ASP A 27 -4.91 0.34 -10.10
CA ASP A 27 -5.50 -0.98 -10.35
C ASP A 27 -4.87 -2.07 -9.46
N ALA A 28 -3.94 -1.69 -8.57
CA ALA A 28 -3.13 -2.60 -7.77
C ALA A 28 -2.53 -3.75 -8.59
N SER A 29 -2.12 -3.43 -9.82
CA SER A 29 -1.51 -4.32 -10.79
C SER A 29 0.02 -4.25 -10.78
N ARG A 30 0.57 -3.13 -10.31
CA ARG A 30 2.02 -2.86 -10.30
C ARG A 30 2.47 -2.18 -9.01
N VAL A 31 3.70 -2.46 -8.60
CA VAL A 31 4.37 -1.74 -7.51
C VAL A 31 5.11 -0.55 -8.13
N LEU A 32 4.76 0.66 -7.70
CA LEU A 32 5.41 1.90 -8.14
C LEU A 32 6.62 2.24 -7.28
N GLN A 33 6.50 2.04 -5.96
CA GLN A 33 7.56 2.30 -5.01
C GLN A 33 7.44 1.34 -3.82
N THR A 34 8.56 1.07 -3.19
CA THR A 34 8.62 0.29 -1.95
C THR A 34 9.63 0.89 -0.99
N SER A 35 9.43 0.64 0.31
CA SER A 35 10.46 0.91 1.31
C SER A 35 11.68 0.00 1.13
N ALA A 36 12.86 0.51 1.51
CA ALA A 36 14.14 -0.20 1.34
C ALA A 36 14.26 -1.46 2.22
N ASN A 37 13.52 -1.52 3.33
CA ASN A 37 13.50 -2.65 4.27
C ASN A 37 12.55 -3.80 3.85
N LEU A 38 11.97 -3.74 2.65
CA LEU A 38 11.09 -4.81 2.16
C LEU A 38 11.74 -6.21 2.16
N PRO A 39 13.02 -6.40 1.77
CA PRO A 39 13.65 -7.71 1.81
C PRO A 39 13.77 -8.29 3.23
N GLU A 40 13.95 -7.42 4.23
CA GLU A 40 14.11 -7.81 5.63
C GLU A 40 12.78 -8.26 6.25
N ILE A 41 11.67 -7.66 5.81
CA ILE A 41 10.34 -7.91 6.36
C ILE A 41 9.60 -9.01 5.59
N LEU A 42 9.66 -8.99 4.26
CA LEU A 42 8.89 -9.89 3.39
C LEU A 42 9.75 -10.93 2.65
N GLY A 43 11.07 -10.85 2.73
CA GLY A 43 11.98 -11.79 2.05
C GLY A 43 12.04 -11.62 0.52
N VAL A 44 11.47 -10.54 -0.02
CA VAL A 44 11.42 -10.26 -1.46
C VAL A 44 12.44 -9.16 -1.82
N PRO A 45 13.26 -9.33 -2.87
CA PRO A 45 14.14 -8.26 -3.34
C PRO A 45 13.34 -7.05 -3.85
N VAL A 46 13.83 -5.83 -3.61
CA VAL A 46 13.17 -4.59 -4.07
C VAL A 46 12.99 -4.59 -5.60
N ASP A 47 14.01 -4.99 -6.36
CA ASP A 47 13.94 -5.04 -7.82
C ASP A 47 12.90 -6.05 -8.32
N ALA A 48 12.78 -7.21 -7.64
CA ALA A 48 11.78 -8.21 -7.96
C ALA A 48 10.36 -7.70 -7.67
N ALA A 49 10.17 -6.99 -6.53
CA ALA A 49 8.90 -6.38 -6.18
C ALA A 49 8.42 -5.36 -7.24
N LEU A 50 9.33 -4.52 -7.73
CA LEU A 50 9.04 -3.52 -8.77
C LEU A 50 8.79 -4.14 -10.15
N ALA A 51 9.44 -5.26 -10.47
CA ALA A 51 9.30 -5.94 -11.76
C ALA A 51 8.06 -6.84 -11.85
N GLU A 52 7.79 -7.64 -10.81
CA GLU A 52 6.77 -8.70 -10.82
C GLU A 52 5.41 -8.24 -10.28
N GLY A 53 5.38 -7.15 -9.50
CA GLY A 53 4.15 -6.57 -9.00
C GLY A 53 3.60 -7.20 -7.70
N PRO A 54 2.42 -6.75 -7.24
CA PRO A 54 1.91 -7.05 -5.90
C PRO A 54 1.53 -8.52 -5.70
N GLY A 55 1.16 -9.26 -6.75
CA GLY A 55 0.88 -10.70 -6.64
C GLY A 55 2.11 -11.50 -6.21
N HIS A 56 3.31 -11.10 -6.65
CA HIS A 56 4.57 -11.70 -6.23
C HIS A 56 4.95 -11.31 -4.80
N VAL A 57 4.69 -10.07 -4.40
CA VAL A 57 5.08 -9.53 -3.09
C VAL A 57 4.14 -9.95 -1.96
N LEU A 58 2.84 -9.92 -2.21
CA LEU A 58 1.78 -10.11 -1.21
C LEU A 58 1.08 -11.46 -1.33
N GLY A 59 1.27 -12.17 -2.44
CA GLY A 59 0.45 -13.32 -2.82
C GLY A 59 -0.88 -12.91 -3.45
N HIS A 60 -1.47 -13.83 -4.23
CA HIS A 60 -2.69 -13.57 -5.01
C HIS A 60 -3.91 -13.22 -4.15
N ASP A 61 -4.05 -13.84 -2.97
CA ASP A 61 -5.19 -13.58 -2.08
C ASP A 61 -5.16 -12.14 -1.54
N LEU A 62 -4.02 -11.71 -0.99
CA LEU A 62 -3.88 -10.38 -0.42
C LEU A 62 -3.87 -9.29 -1.51
N ALA A 63 -3.25 -9.58 -2.66
CA ALA A 63 -3.32 -8.69 -3.82
C ALA A 63 -4.76 -8.53 -4.34
N GLY A 64 -5.53 -9.62 -4.43
CA GLY A 64 -6.94 -9.58 -4.81
C GLY A 64 -7.79 -8.76 -3.82
N HIS A 65 -7.52 -8.88 -2.51
CA HIS A 65 -8.18 -8.05 -1.50
C HIS A 65 -7.86 -6.56 -1.63
N ALA A 66 -6.61 -6.21 -1.99
CA ALA A 66 -6.23 -4.81 -2.21
C ALA A 66 -7.02 -4.17 -3.37
N VAL A 67 -7.27 -4.92 -4.46
CA VAL A 67 -8.11 -4.47 -5.58
C VAL A 67 -9.58 -4.32 -5.16
N CYS A 68 -10.14 -5.35 -4.51
CA CYS A 68 -11.55 -5.35 -4.10
C CYS A 68 -11.90 -4.24 -3.10
N ASN A 69 -10.99 -3.93 -2.17
CA ASN A 69 -11.20 -2.86 -1.18
C ASN A 69 -10.90 -1.46 -1.72
N SER A 70 -10.18 -1.34 -2.84
CA SER A 70 -9.80 -0.04 -3.43
C SER A 70 -10.81 0.50 -4.44
N MET A 71 -11.92 -0.20 -4.71
CA MET A 71 -12.97 0.32 -5.60
C MET A 71 -13.59 1.62 -5.02
N PRO A 72 -13.40 2.79 -5.66
CA PRO A 72 -14.12 3.99 -5.30
C PRO A 72 -15.49 3.96 -6.01
N GLY A 73 -16.57 3.70 -5.26
CA GLY A 73 -17.88 4.28 -5.58
C GLY A 73 -18.86 3.56 -6.52
N ALA A 74 -18.80 2.24 -6.75
CA ALA A 74 -19.80 1.58 -7.62
C ALA A 74 -20.56 0.35 -7.06
N ALA A 75 -20.18 -0.22 -5.90
CA ALA A 75 -20.81 -1.46 -5.40
C ALA A 75 -21.42 -1.38 -3.98
N ALA A 76 -21.58 -0.18 -3.41
CA ALA A 76 -22.25 0.00 -2.11
C ALA A 76 -23.79 0.07 -2.20
N SER A 77 -24.39 -0.15 -3.38
CA SER A 77 -25.84 -0.23 -3.56
C SER A 77 -26.19 -1.48 -4.36
N GLY A 78 -26.46 -2.60 -3.68
CA GLY A 78 -27.15 -3.69 -4.37
C GLY A 78 -27.01 -5.12 -3.85
N TYR A 79 -26.03 -5.47 -3.02
CA TYR A 79 -25.85 -6.88 -2.63
C TYR A 79 -25.58 -7.08 -1.13
N TRP A 80 -26.47 -6.55 -0.29
CA TRP A 80 -26.82 -7.19 0.99
C TRP A 80 -28.26 -7.70 0.92
N SER A 81 -28.42 -8.85 0.27
CA SER A 81 -29.52 -9.80 0.42
C SER A 81 -29.02 -11.07 -0.29
N ARG A 82 -28.91 -12.23 0.34
CA ARG A 82 -29.78 -12.80 1.36
C ARG A 82 -29.05 -14.00 1.99
N SER A 83 -28.69 -13.91 3.28
CA SER A 83 -28.50 -15.09 4.11
C SER A 83 -29.84 -15.38 4.77
N SER A 84 -30.54 -16.43 4.34
CA SER A 84 -31.59 -17.09 5.12
C SER A 84 -31.90 -18.47 4.55
N ARG A 85 -31.31 -19.47 5.22
CA ARG A 85 -31.66 -20.91 5.26
C ARG A 85 -31.45 -21.75 4.02
#